data_AF-A0A4S0Q0V0-F1
#
_entry.id   AF-A0A4S0Q0V0-F1
#
_cell.length_a   1.000
_cell.length_b   1.000
_cell.length_c   1.000
_cell.angle_alpha   90.00
_cell.angle_beta   90.00
_cell.angle_gamma   90.00
#
_symmetry.space_group_name_H-M   'P 1'
#
loop_
_entity.id
_entity.type
_entity.pdbx_description
1 polymer ?
#
loop_
_entity_poly.entity_id
_entity_poly.type
_entity_poly.pdbx_seq_one_letter_code
_entity_poly.pdbx_strand_id
1 'polypeptide(L)'
;ALTVADAERSVQAARDNGRVFMVGHVLRFHPAFETLKGLIDSGELGEVRYIHSHRLGLGKFHTENDALWDLAPHDLSMILAITGTEPIEVRGEGAA
;
A
#
# COMPACT_ATOMS: atom_id res chain seq x y z
N ALA A 1 13.29 1.78 3.29
CA ALA A 1 13.95 2.42 2.14
C ALA A 1 13.10 3.62 1.74
N LEU A 2 13.70 4.81 1.59
CA LEU A 2 12.98 6.02 1.15
C LEU A 2 13.19 6.31 -0.35
N THR A 3 14.09 5.57 -1.00
CA THR A 3 14.33 5.63 -2.44
C THR A 3 14.12 4.26 -3.07
N VAL A 4 13.81 4.25 -4.37
CA VAL A 4 13.69 3.01 -5.16
C VAL A 4 15.00 2.23 -5.15
N ALA A 5 16.13 2.91 -5.36
CA ALA A 5 17.45 2.28 -5.37
C ALA A 5 17.76 1.58 -4.03
N ASP A 6 17.38 2.15 -2.89
CA ASP A 6 17.58 1.50 -1.59
C ASP A 6 16.70 0.26 -1.43
N ALA A 7 15.46 0.33 -1.94
CA ALA A 7 14.53 -0.80 -1.92
C ALA A 7 15.05 -1.97 -2.77
N GLU A 8 15.53 -1.69 -3.99
CA GLU A 8 16.15 -2.67 -4.88
C GLU A 8 17.38 -3.33 -4.25
N ARG A 9 18.28 -2.54 -3.64
CA ARG A 9 19.45 -3.10 -2.92
C ARG A 9 19.03 -4.00 -1.76
N SER A 10 17.96 -3.65 -1.04
CA SER A 10 17.44 -4.47 0.06
C SER A 10 16.89 -5.81 -0.45
N VAL A 11 16.15 -5.78 -1.56
CA VAL A 11 15.63 -6.99 -2.22
C VAL A 11 16.77 -7.87 -2.73
N GLN A 12 17.79 -7.28 -3.36
CA GLN A 12 18.95 -8.02 -3.87
C GLN A 12 19.71 -8.71 -2.74
N ALA A 13 20.00 -7.99 -1.65
CA ALA A 13 20.70 -8.55 -0.49
C ALA A 13 19.93 -9.75 0.11
N ALA A 14 18.60 -9.67 0.20
CA ALA A 14 17.80 -10.78 0.69
C ALA A 14 17.89 -12.03 -0.22
N ARG A 15 17.85 -11.81 -1.54
CA ARG A 15 18.00 -12.88 -2.55
C ARG A 15 19.37 -13.55 -2.46
N ASP A 16 20.44 -12.77 -2.41
CA ASP A 16 21.82 -13.26 -2.35
C ASP A 16 22.08 -14.12 -1.10
N ASN A 17 21.34 -13.85 -0.03
CA ASN A 17 21.46 -14.57 1.25
C ASN A 17 20.39 -15.67 1.45
N GLY A 18 19.54 -15.93 0.45
CA GLY A 18 18.48 -16.94 0.54
C GLY A 18 17.48 -16.68 1.68
N ARG A 19 17.17 -15.41 1.96
CA ARG A 19 16.26 -15.01 3.04
C ARG A 19 14.93 -14.50 2.51
N VAL A 20 13.87 -14.73 3.28
CA VAL A 20 12.58 -14.08 3.06
C VAL A 20 12.69 -12.62 3.53
N PHE A 21 12.37 -11.70 2.63
CA PHE A 21 12.26 -10.27 2.92
C PHE A 21 10.89 -9.80 2.48
N MET A 22 10.18 -9.12 3.38
CA MET A 22 8.77 -8.75 3.20
C MET A 22 8.54 -7.32 3.64
N VAL A 23 7.73 -6.60 2.88
CA VAL A 23 7.27 -5.25 3.26
C VAL A 23 6.13 -5.37 4.27
N GLY A 24 6.20 -4.59 5.35
CA GLY A 24 5.24 -4.58 6.45
C GLY A 24 3.89 -3.94 6.13
N HIS A 25 3.25 -4.28 5.00
CA HIS A 25 1.89 -3.83 4.65
C HIS A 25 0.83 -4.58 5.48
N VAL A 26 0.87 -4.43 6.80
CA VAL A 26 0.07 -5.21 7.77
C VAL A 26 -1.43 -5.17 7.51
N LEU A 27 -1.95 -4.06 6.97
CA LEU A 27 -3.39 -3.91 6.69
C LEU A 27 -3.90 -4.83 5.59
N ARG A 28 -3.03 -5.40 4.76
CA ARG A 28 -3.40 -6.44 3.79
C ARG A 28 -3.82 -7.76 4.46
N PHE A 29 -3.46 -7.94 5.72
CA PHE A 29 -3.79 -9.13 6.52
C PHE A 29 -4.90 -8.83 7.54
N HIS A 30 -5.52 -7.65 7.46
CA HIS A 30 -6.67 -7.36 8.30
C HIS A 30 -7.88 -8.18 7.79
N PRO A 31 -8.63 -8.90 8.67
CA PRO A 31 -9.73 -9.78 8.23
C PRO A 31 -10.79 -9.09 7.36
N ALA A 32 -11.06 -7.80 7.62
CA ALA A 32 -11.98 -7.02 6.80
C ALA A 32 -11.46 -6.82 5.36
N PHE A 33 -10.15 -6.61 5.18
CA PHE A 33 -9.56 -6.46 3.86
C PHE A 33 -9.49 -7.81 3.13
N GLU A 34 -9.11 -8.89 3.83
CA GLU A 34 -9.10 -10.23 3.24
C GLU A 34 -10.50 -10.66 2.78
N THR A 35 -11.53 -10.40 3.59
CA THR A 35 -12.93 -10.65 3.23
C THR A 35 -13.34 -9.82 2.01
N LEU A 36 -13.08 -8.50 2.03
CA LEU A 36 -13.40 -7.62 0.90
C LEU A 36 -12.73 -8.11 -0.39
N LYS A 37 -11.43 -8.44 -0.33
CA LYS A 37 -10.68 -8.93 -1.48
C LYS A 37 -11.25 -10.25 -1.99
N GLY A 38 -11.65 -11.16 -1.11
CA GLY A 38 -12.31 -12.40 -1.48
C GLY A 38 -13.63 -12.19 -2.23
N LEU A 39 -14.46 -11.23 -1.81
CA LEU A 39 -15.71 -10.87 -2.49
C LEU A 39 -15.48 -10.22 -3.86
N ILE A 40 -14.40 -9.45 -4.00
CA ILE A 40 -13.99 -8.89 -5.30
C ILE A 40 -13.52 -10.01 -6.22
N ASP A 41 -12.67 -10.91 -5.72
CA ASP A 41 -12.08 -12.00 -6.51
C ASP A 41 -13.11 -13.04 -6.95
N SER A 42 -14.15 -13.27 -6.15
CA SER A 42 -15.26 -14.15 -6.53
C SER A 42 -16.21 -13.52 -7.58
N GLY A 43 -16.09 -12.22 -7.83
CA GLY A 43 -16.98 -11.46 -8.70
C GLY A 43 -18.33 -11.11 -8.06
N GLU A 44 -18.52 -11.37 -6.77
CA GLU A 44 -19.78 -11.10 -6.05
C GLU A 44 -20.12 -9.60 -6.00
N LEU A 45 -19.09 -8.74 -5.98
CA LEU A 45 -19.25 -7.28 -6.04
C LEU A 45 -19.28 -6.73 -7.48
N GLY A 46 -19.18 -7.60 -8.49
CA GLY A 46 -19.05 -7.20 -9.89
C GLY A 46 -17.70 -6.52 -10.18
N GLU A 47 -17.69 -5.66 -11.20
CA GLU A 47 -16.48 -4.98 -11.63
C GLU A 47 -16.20 -3.73 -10.80
N VAL A 48 -15.01 -3.67 -10.19
CA VAL A 48 -14.56 -2.51 -9.43
C VAL A 48 -14.30 -1.34 -10.39
N ARG A 49 -15.16 -0.32 -10.33
CA ARG A 49 -15.04 0.89 -11.17
C ARG A 49 -14.29 2.03 -10.50
N TYR A 50 -14.34 2.11 -9.18
CA TYR A 50 -13.77 3.20 -8.42
C TYR A 50 -13.42 2.73 -7.01
N ILE A 51 -12.26 3.18 -6.51
CA ILE A 51 -11.82 2.91 -5.14
C ILE A 51 -11.53 4.24 -4.48
N HIS A 52 -12.01 4.39 -3.26
CA HIS A 52 -11.79 5.58 -2.46
C HIS A 52 -11.27 5.17 -1.09
N SER A 53 -10.13 5.73 -0.67
CA SER A 53 -9.60 5.54 0.67
C SER A 53 -9.56 6.88 1.39
N HIS A 54 -10.01 6.88 2.64
CA HIS A 54 -9.88 8.00 3.55
C HIS A 54 -9.30 7.51 4.87
N ARG A 55 -8.24 8.17 5.33
CA ARG A 55 -7.75 8.03 6.69
C ARG A 55 -7.93 9.33 7.43
N LEU A 56 -8.67 9.23 8.53
CA LEU A 56 -8.92 10.33 9.44
C LEU A 56 -8.35 9.94 10.80
N GLY A 57 -7.56 10.83 11.39
CA GLY A 57 -7.01 10.63 12.71
C GLY A 57 -5.99 11.70 13.03
N LEU A 58 -6.12 12.34 14.19
CA LEU A 58 -5.16 13.34 14.67
C LEU A 58 -3.81 12.71 15.08
N GLY A 59 -3.74 11.37 15.12
CA GLY A 59 -2.52 10.58 15.22
C GLY A 59 -1.53 11.07 16.28
N LYS A 60 -0.26 10.73 16.07
CA LYS A 60 0.86 11.47 16.66
C LYS A 60 1.48 12.28 15.53
N PHE A 61 1.73 13.55 15.78
CA PHE A 61 2.48 14.36 14.83
C PHE A 61 3.94 13.92 14.87
N HIS A 62 4.43 13.43 13.74
CA HIS A 62 5.84 13.10 13.55
C HIS A 62 6.53 14.30 12.93
N THR A 63 7.65 14.73 13.50
CA THR A 63 8.47 15.81 12.92
C THR A 63 9.27 15.34 11.70
N GLU A 64 9.43 14.02 11.54
CA GLU A 64 10.33 13.43 10.56
C GLU A 64 9.62 12.93 9.30
N ASN A 65 8.30 12.70 9.34
CA ASN A 65 7.52 12.19 8.22
C ASN A 65 6.11 12.81 8.20
N ASP A 66 5.58 13.06 7.01
CA ASP A 66 4.22 13.50 6.79
C ASP A 66 3.25 12.32 6.59
N ALA A 67 1.97 12.63 6.43
CA ALA A 67 0.93 11.64 6.16
C ALA A 67 1.13 10.89 4.83
N LEU A 68 1.79 11.50 3.85
CA LEU A 68 2.07 10.84 2.56
C LEU A 68 3.05 9.67 2.75
N TRP A 69 4.01 9.78 3.66
CA TRP A 69 4.95 8.69 3.93
C TRP A 69 4.49 7.71 5.01
N ASP A 70 3.76 8.19 6.02
CA ASP A 70 3.31 7.34 7.12
C ASP A 70 2.08 6.52 6.76
N LEU A 71 1.12 7.11 6.03
CA LEU A 71 -0.20 6.52 5.82
C LEU A 71 -0.41 6.02 4.39
N ALA A 72 -0.06 6.83 3.39
CA ALA A 72 -0.38 6.53 2.00
C ALA A 72 0.21 5.20 1.47
N PRO A 73 1.42 4.73 1.88
CA PRO A 73 1.94 3.46 1.38
C PRO A 73 1.04 2.27 1.72
N HIS A 74 0.31 2.34 2.83
CA HIS A 74 -0.64 1.31 3.20
C HIS A 74 -1.87 1.32 2.28
N ASP A 75 -2.47 2.48 2.03
CA ASP A 75 -3.62 2.61 1.13
C ASP A 75 -3.27 2.19 -0.29
N LEU A 76 -2.15 2.69 -0.81
CA LEU A 76 -1.67 2.33 -2.14
C LEU A 76 -1.41 0.83 -2.25
N SER A 77 -0.84 0.20 -1.22
CA SER A 77 -0.64 -1.26 -1.22
C SER A 77 -1.95 -2.06 -1.30
N MET A 78 -3.02 -1.57 -0.66
CA MET A 78 -4.34 -2.20 -0.68
C MET A 78 -5.04 -1.99 -2.02
N ILE A 79 -4.97 -0.76 -2.56
CA ILE A 79 -5.52 -0.43 -3.88
C ILE A 79 -4.84 -1.28 -4.96
N LEU A 80 -3.51 -1.33 -4.98
CA LEU A 80 -2.76 -2.14 -5.95
C LEU A 80 -3.05 -3.64 -5.80
N ALA A 81 -3.28 -4.11 -4.57
CA ALA A 81 -3.68 -5.49 -4.34
C ALA A 81 -5.09 -5.78 -4.90
N ILE A 82 -6.02 -4.82 -4.82
CA ILE A 82 -7.38 -4.94 -5.40
C ILE A 82 -7.32 -4.89 -6.93
N THR A 83 -6.60 -3.92 -7.51
CA THR A 83 -6.61 -3.68 -8.97
C THR A 83 -5.68 -4.60 -9.75
N GLY A 84 -4.63 -5.13 -9.13
CA GLY A 84 -3.66 -6.03 -9.76
C GLY A 84 -2.88 -5.41 -10.94
N THR A 85 -2.94 -4.08 -11.10
CA THR A 85 -2.42 -3.36 -12.27
C THR A 85 -1.64 -2.12 -11.84
N GLU A 86 -0.64 -1.75 -12.63
CA GLU A 86 0.15 -0.54 -12.41
C GLU A 86 -0.66 0.73 -12.76
N PRO A 87 -0.45 1.84 -12.03
CA PRO A 87 -1.12 3.09 -12.34
C PRO A 87 -0.61 3.68 -13.66
N ILE A 88 -1.52 4.23 -14.47
CA ILE A 88 -1.19 4.92 -15.73
C ILE A 88 -0.92 6.42 -15.54
N GLU A 89 -1.52 7.02 -14.52
CA GLU A 89 -1.40 8.44 -14.18
C GLU A 89 -1.55 8.61 -12.66
N VAL A 90 -0.76 9.50 -12.07
CA VAL A 90 -0.84 9.86 -10.65
C VAL A 90 -0.91 11.37 -10.54
N ARG A 91 -1.85 11.86 -9.73
CA ARG A 91 -1.98 13.28 -9.36
C ARG A 91 -2.01 13.38 -7.85
N GLY A 92 -1.36 14.40 -7.31
CA GLY A 92 -1.31 14.65 -5.87
C GLY A 92 -1.38 16.14 -5.59
N GLU A 93 -2.11 16.48 -4.53
CA GLU A 93 -2.18 17.82 -3.97
C GLU A 93 -1.93 17.72 -2.46
N GLY A 94 -1.35 18.77 -1.89
CA GLY A 94 -1.04 18.84 -0.48
C GLY A 94 -0.97 20.30 -0.02
N ALA A 95 -1.31 20.51 1.24
CA ALA A 95 -1.16 21.81 1.91
C ALA A 95 -0.29 21.62 3.15
N ALA A 96 0.47 22.67 3.49
CA ALA A 96 1.32 22.73 4.68
C ALA A 96 0.52 23.22 5.91
#